data_AF-U2NU50-F1
#
_entry.id   AF-U2NU50-F1
#
_cell.length_a   1.000
_cell.length_b   1.000
_cell.length_c   1.000
_cell.angle_alpha   90.00
_cell.angle_beta   90.00
_cell.angle_gamma   90.00
#
_symmetry.space_group_name_H-M   'P 1'
#
loop_
_entity.id
_entity.type
_entity.pdbx_description
1 polymer ?
#
loop_
_entity_poly.entity_id
_entity_poly.type
_entity_poly.pdbx_seq_one_letter_code
_entity_poly.pdbx_strand_id
1 'polypeptide(L)'
;MSTKNNSMASKKLNIKDLIANAERLKKRKEETKELRVKSLDGNIVIGKPDRQLILEAMDMKDEDGDLYLVYECVLEPNLKDKELQEAYGVNGYEIVDAIFEVGEISSISKEITKFAGYGDSVEEIKN
;
A
#
# COMPACT_ATOMS: atom_id res chain seq x y z
N MET A 1 -16.68 26.22 -27.79
CA MET A 1 -16.70 24.75 -27.90
C MET A 1 -17.06 24.19 -26.53
N SER A 2 -18.32 23.81 -26.33
CA SER A 2 -18.78 23.23 -25.08
C SER A 2 -18.37 21.76 -25.00
N THR A 3 -17.47 21.42 -24.09
CA THR A 3 -17.26 20.02 -23.68
C THR A 3 -18.30 19.67 -22.62
N LYS A 4 -19.11 18.67 -22.97
CA LYS A 4 -20.21 18.11 -22.20
C LYS A 4 -19.68 17.57 -20.87
N ASN A 5 -20.17 18.11 -19.76
CA ASN A 5 -20.12 17.44 -18.46
C ASN A 5 -20.98 16.18 -18.56
N ASN A 6 -20.36 15.03 -18.78
CA ASN A 6 -21.02 13.74 -18.66
C ASN A 6 -21.03 13.36 -17.18
N SER A 7 -22.07 13.75 -16.44
CA SER A 7 -22.30 13.24 -15.09
C SER A 7 -22.59 11.74 -15.16
N MET A 8 -21.61 10.89 -14.87
CA MET A 8 -21.92 9.48 -14.59
C MET A 8 -22.81 9.44 -13.36
N ALA A 9 -24.04 8.93 -13.52
CA ALA A 9 -24.94 8.73 -12.40
C ALA A 9 -24.29 7.76 -11.40
N SER A 10 -24.05 8.22 -10.17
CA SER A 10 -23.48 7.39 -9.10
C SER A 10 -24.43 6.24 -8.76
N LYS A 11 -24.00 4.98 -8.91
CA LYS A 11 -24.80 3.81 -8.52
C LYS A 11 -24.91 3.72 -7.00
N LYS A 12 -26.14 3.72 -6.47
CA LYS A 12 -26.39 3.36 -5.06
C LYS A 12 -26.19 1.85 -4.88
N LEU A 13 -25.23 1.45 -4.04
CA LEU A 13 -25.02 0.05 -3.68
C LEU A 13 -26.20 -0.48 -2.86
N ASN A 14 -26.61 -1.72 -3.10
CA ASN A 14 -27.61 -2.43 -2.31
C ASN A 14 -27.08 -3.76 -1.76
N ILE A 15 -27.86 -4.42 -0.90
CA ILE A 15 -27.48 -5.69 -0.26
C ILE A 15 -27.18 -6.79 -1.28
N LYS A 16 -27.94 -6.90 -2.37
CA LYS A 16 -27.71 -7.91 -3.42
C LYS A 16 -26.37 -7.67 -4.12
N ASP A 17 -26.01 -6.40 -4.37
CA ASP A 17 -24.70 -6.05 -4.94
C ASP A 17 -23.55 -6.52 -4.04
N LEU A 18 -23.66 -6.31 -2.72
CA LEU A 18 -22.64 -6.70 -1.75
C LEU A 18 -22.51 -8.22 -1.65
N ILE A 19 -23.63 -8.95 -1.60
CA ILE A 19 -23.64 -10.42 -1.54
C ILE A 19 -23.06 -11.01 -2.83
N ALA A 20 -23.45 -10.50 -4.00
CA ALA A 20 -22.94 -10.98 -5.28
C ALA A 20 -21.42 -10.78 -5.43
N ASN A 21 -20.84 -9.82 -4.70
CA ASN A 21 -19.40 -9.55 -4.70
C ASN A 21 -18.64 -10.18 -3.52
N ALA A 22 -19.32 -10.84 -2.58
CA ALA A 22 -18.72 -11.23 -1.29
C ALA A 22 -17.37 -11.97 -1.43
N GLU A 23 -17.27 -12.94 -2.33
CA GLU A 23 -16.02 -13.68 -2.57
C GLU A 23 -14.89 -12.79 -3.09
N ARG A 24 -15.19 -11.89 -4.03
CA ARG A 24 -14.22 -10.90 -4.50
C ARG A 24 -13.78 -9.99 -3.36
N LEU A 25 -14.73 -9.50 -2.55
CA LEU A 25 -14.43 -8.58 -1.44
C LEU A 25 -13.55 -9.23 -0.37
N LYS A 26 -13.74 -10.53 -0.09
CA LYS A 26 -12.92 -11.33 0.85
C LYS A 26 -11.49 -11.54 0.36
N LYS A 27 -11.30 -11.72 -0.95
CA LYS A 27 -9.99 -11.93 -1.57
C LYS A 27 -9.17 -10.66 -1.75
N ARG A 28 -9.76 -9.47 -1.56
CA ARG A 28 -9.02 -8.19 -1.70
C ARG A 28 -7.78 -8.10 -0.83
N LYS A 29 -7.75 -8.79 0.32
CA LYS A 29 -6.58 -8.85 1.21
C LYS A 29 -5.38 -9.62 0.63
N GLU A 30 -5.60 -10.43 -0.40
CA GLU A 30 -4.59 -11.23 -1.09
C GLU A 30 -4.06 -10.53 -2.35
N GLU A 31 -4.57 -9.33 -2.65
CA GLU A 31 -4.14 -8.56 -3.82
C GLU A 31 -2.70 -8.05 -3.63
N THR A 32 -1.93 -8.08 -4.71
CA THR A 32 -0.59 -7.50 -4.79
C THR A 32 -0.55 -6.36 -5.80
N LYS A 33 0.47 -5.51 -5.68
CA LYS A 33 0.72 -4.39 -6.60
C LYS A 33 2.21 -4.25 -6.86
N GLU A 34 2.58 -3.99 -8.11
CA GLU A 34 3.96 -3.73 -8.49
C GLU A 34 4.24 -2.21 -8.54
N LEU A 35 5.36 -1.78 -7.96
CA LEU A 35 5.82 -0.39 -7.91
C LEU A 35 7.22 -0.27 -8.51
N ARG A 36 7.46 0.76 -9.33
CA ARG A 36 8.77 1.06 -9.92
C ARG A 36 9.57 1.98 -9.00
N VAL A 37 10.75 1.53 -8.55
CA VAL A 37 11.70 2.32 -7.75
C VAL A 37 12.81 2.85 -8.65
N LYS A 38 12.64 4.09 -9.11
CA LYS A 38 13.42 4.67 -10.23
C LYS A 38 14.93 4.61 -10.02
N SER A 39 15.41 4.95 -8.82
CA SER A 39 16.83 4.98 -8.44
C SER A 39 17.52 3.62 -8.62
N LEU A 40 16.80 2.53 -8.35
CA LEU A 40 17.31 1.15 -8.42
C LEU A 40 17.19 0.50 -9.80
N ASP A 41 16.65 1.23 -10.79
CA ASP A 41 16.20 0.68 -12.07
C ASP A 41 15.32 -0.58 -11.98
N GLY A 42 14.67 -0.80 -10.82
CA GLY A 42 13.94 -2.02 -10.50
C GLY A 42 12.48 -1.79 -10.11
N ASN A 43 11.76 -2.91 -9.99
CA ASN A 43 10.41 -2.99 -9.47
C ASN A 43 10.39 -3.74 -8.14
N ILE A 44 9.41 -3.41 -7.29
CA ILE A 44 9.08 -4.15 -6.08
C ILE A 44 7.62 -4.58 -6.13
N VAL A 45 7.28 -5.70 -5.48
CA VAL A 45 5.91 -6.17 -5.30
C VAL A 45 5.50 -5.91 -3.87
N ILE A 46 4.41 -5.19 -3.66
CA ILE A 46 3.80 -4.95 -2.36
C ILE A 46 2.52 -5.78 -2.18
N GLY A 47 2.29 -6.26 -0.96
CA GLY A 47 1.02 -6.82 -0.50
C GLY A 47 0.12 -5.74 0.09
N LYS A 48 -1.18 -6.02 0.11
CA LYS A 48 -2.14 -5.15 0.79
C LYS A 48 -2.04 -5.35 2.31
N PRO A 49 -1.79 -4.29 3.11
CA PRO A 49 -1.73 -4.44 4.56
C PRO A 49 -3.12 -4.70 5.12
N ASP A 50 -3.19 -5.42 6.24
CA ASP A 50 -4.42 -5.53 7.02
C ASP A 50 -4.58 -4.34 7.98
N ARG A 51 -5.73 -4.26 8.63
CA ARG A 51 -6.03 -3.17 9.56
C ARG A 51 -5.09 -3.15 10.77
N GLN A 52 -4.66 -4.31 11.24
CA GLN A 52 -3.83 -4.40 12.45
C GLN A 52 -2.45 -3.85 12.15
N LEU A 53 -1.85 -4.25 11.03
CA LEU A 53 -0.55 -3.75 10.58
C LEU A 53 -0.53 -2.22 10.41
N ILE A 54 -1.60 -1.64 9.84
CA ILE A 54 -1.73 -0.18 9.73
C ILE A 54 -1.77 0.49 11.11
N LEU A 55 -2.55 -0.05 12.05
CA LEU A 55 -2.65 0.55 13.39
C LEU A 55 -1.33 0.48 14.13
N GLU A 56 -0.63 -0.65 14.04
CA GLU A 56 0.69 -0.82 14.64
C GLU A 56 1.67 0.21 14.09
N ALA A 57 1.69 0.42 12.76
CA ALA A 57 2.52 1.46 12.14
C ALA A 57 2.15 2.88 12.59
N MET A 58 0.86 3.18 12.76
CA MET A 58 0.39 4.50 13.22
C MET A 58 0.70 4.79 14.69
N ASP A 59 0.83 3.76 15.52
CA ASP A 59 1.18 3.88 16.93
C ASP A 59 2.70 3.98 17.17
N MET A 60 3.51 3.72 16.13
CA MET A 60 4.96 3.93 16.17
C MET A 60 5.31 5.42 16.21
N LYS A 61 6.47 5.74 16.78
CA LYS A 61 6.95 7.12 16.88
C LYS A 61 7.65 7.53 15.59
N ASP A 62 7.53 8.81 15.25
CA ASP A 62 8.27 9.45 14.16
C ASP A 62 8.17 8.68 12.82
N GLU A 63 9.28 8.47 12.12
CA GLU A 63 9.32 7.84 10.79
C GLU A 63 9.39 6.30 10.84
N ASP A 64 9.43 5.70 12.04
CA ASP A 64 9.52 4.24 12.21
C ASP A 64 8.31 3.49 11.62
N GLY A 65 7.14 4.14 11.61
CA GLY A 65 5.91 3.59 11.03
C GLY A 65 6.02 3.35 9.52
N ASP A 66 6.67 4.26 8.79
CA ASP A 66 6.87 4.12 7.35
C ASP A 66 7.87 2.99 7.05
N LEU A 67 8.99 2.92 7.80
CA LEU A 67 9.97 1.84 7.70
C LEU A 67 9.32 0.48 7.95
N TYR A 68 8.53 0.39 9.02
CA TYR A 68 7.83 -0.83 9.39
C TYR A 68 6.83 -1.28 8.31
N LEU A 69 6.02 -0.37 7.77
CA LEU A 69 5.07 -0.70 6.70
C LEU A 69 5.77 -1.23 5.45
N VAL A 70 6.85 -0.59 5.02
CA VAL A 70 7.61 -1.03 3.85
C VAL A 70 8.22 -2.40 4.10
N TYR A 71 8.85 -2.61 5.27
CA TYR A 71 9.44 -3.90 5.65
C TYR A 71 8.42 -5.04 5.68
N GLU A 72 7.20 -4.76 6.14
CA GLU A 72 6.15 -5.78 6.23
C GLU A 72 5.42 -6.03 4.91
N CYS A 73 5.25 -5.01 4.07
CA CYS A 73 4.42 -5.12 2.88
C CYS A 73 5.19 -5.39 1.59
N VAL A 74 6.51 -5.15 1.52
CA VAL A 74 7.30 -5.54 0.35
C VAL A 74 7.50 -7.05 0.36
N LEU A 75 6.92 -7.73 -0.64
CA LEU A 75 6.97 -9.17 -0.81
C LEU A 75 8.15 -9.58 -1.70
N GLU A 76 8.44 -8.79 -2.74
CA GLU A 76 9.55 -9.02 -3.66
C GLU A 76 10.29 -7.70 -3.94
N PRO A 77 11.63 -7.64 -3.74
CA PRO A 77 12.46 -8.68 -3.14
C PRO A 77 12.11 -8.92 -1.65
N ASN A 78 12.39 -10.12 -1.13
CA ASN A 78 12.12 -10.43 0.27
C ASN A 78 13.12 -9.67 1.19
N LEU A 79 12.69 -8.56 1.78
CA LEU A 79 13.52 -7.74 2.68
C LEU A 79 13.87 -8.45 4.00
N LYS A 80 13.16 -9.54 4.31
CA LYS A 80 13.40 -10.40 5.47
C LYS A 80 14.44 -11.49 5.19
N ASP A 81 15.01 -11.52 3.98
CA ASP A 81 16.02 -12.49 3.60
C ASP A 81 17.31 -12.30 4.41
N LYS A 82 17.87 -13.42 4.88
CA LYS A 82 19.04 -13.40 5.77
C LYS A 82 20.31 -13.00 5.04
N GLU A 83 20.52 -13.48 3.82
CA GLU A 83 21.70 -13.16 3.03
C GLU A 83 21.71 -11.67 2.67
N LEU A 84 20.53 -11.13 2.36
CA LEU A 84 20.35 -9.69 2.16
C LEU A 84 20.71 -8.89 3.43
N GLN A 85 20.14 -9.24 4.59
CA GLN A 85 20.42 -8.51 5.83
C GLN A 85 21.90 -8.60 6.25
N GLU A 86 22.52 -9.77 6.10
CA GLU A 86 23.95 -9.96 6.37
C GLU A 86 24.84 -9.14 5.43
N ALA A 87 24.48 -9.04 4.13
CA ALA A 87 25.22 -8.26 3.15
C ALA A 87 25.21 -6.75 3.46
N TYR A 88 24.12 -6.23 4.04
CA TYR A 88 24.01 -4.83 4.46
C TYR A 88 24.45 -4.59 5.91
N GLY A 89 24.65 -5.65 6.71
CA GLY A 89 25.08 -5.54 8.11
C GLY A 89 24.03 -4.93 9.04
N VAL A 90 22.75 -5.04 8.70
CA VAL A 90 21.60 -4.45 9.42
C VAL A 90 20.59 -5.53 9.79
N ASN A 91 19.64 -5.24 10.68
CA ASN A 91 18.60 -6.20 11.06
C ASN A 91 17.20 -5.59 11.06
N GLY A 92 16.20 -6.42 10.74
CA GLY A 92 14.80 -6.01 10.79
C GLY A 92 14.50 -4.89 9.78
N TYR A 93 13.70 -3.90 10.18
CA TYR A 93 13.27 -2.82 9.27
C TYR A 93 14.37 -1.81 8.94
N GLU A 94 15.55 -1.87 9.59
CA GLU A 94 16.73 -1.06 9.22
C GLU A 94 17.17 -1.30 7.76
N ILE A 95 16.89 -2.49 7.21
CA ILE A 95 17.17 -2.82 5.81
C ILE A 95 16.46 -1.88 4.83
N VAL A 96 15.31 -1.33 5.22
CA VAL A 96 14.53 -0.41 4.38
C VAL A 96 15.31 0.89 4.18
N ASP A 97 15.88 1.45 5.25
CA ASP A 97 16.68 2.68 5.21
C ASP A 97 18.05 2.45 4.53
N ALA A 98 18.56 1.22 4.56
CA ALA A 98 19.79 0.86 3.87
C ALA A 98 19.64 0.73 2.34
N ILE A 99 18.43 0.42 1.85
CA ILE A 99 18.16 0.17 0.42
C ILE A 99 17.48 1.36 -0.27
N PHE A 100 16.52 2.00 0.40
CA PHE A 100 15.67 3.03 -0.19
C PHE A 100 16.01 4.40 0.40
N GLU A 101 15.87 5.44 -0.41
CA GLU A 101 16.04 6.82 0.07
C GLU A 101 14.82 7.25 0.89
N VAL A 102 14.98 8.18 1.85
CA VAL A 102 13.90 8.66 2.75
C VAL A 102 12.61 9.05 2.00
N GLY A 103 12.75 9.74 0.85
CA GLY A 103 11.60 10.12 0.03
C GLY A 103 10.91 8.94 -0.67
N GLU A 104 11.66 7.89 -0.99
CA GLU A 104 11.14 6.65 -1.58
C GLU A 104 10.38 5.84 -0.53
N ILE A 105 10.93 5.71 0.67
CA ILE A 105 10.29 5.05 1.82
C ILE A 105 8.91 5.65 2.08
N SER A 106 8.84 6.98 2.21
CA SER A 106 7.56 7.68 2.42
C SER A 106 6.61 7.49 1.23
N SER A 107 7.12 7.43 0.00
CA SER A 107 6.29 7.22 -1.19
C SER A 107 5.72 5.81 -1.28
N ILE A 108 6.51 4.80 -0.93
CA ILE A 108 6.10 3.40 -0.90
C ILE A 108 5.06 3.19 0.23
N SER A 109 5.32 3.71 1.43
CA SER A 109 4.36 3.67 2.56
C SER A 109 3.02 4.32 2.21
N LYS A 110 3.04 5.49 1.55
CA LYS A 110 1.82 6.14 1.04
C LYS A 110 1.06 5.27 0.04
N GLU A 111 1.75 4.51 -0.79
CA GLU A 111 1.10 3.63 -1.74
C GLU A 111 0.52 2.36 -1.08
N ILE A 112 1.21 1.83 -0.06
CA ILE A 112 0.73 0.75 0.81
C ILE A 112 -0.56 1.16 1.54
N THR A 113 -0.58 2.34 2.17
CA THR A 113 -1.78 2.84 2.88
C THR A 113 -2.94 3.13 1.93
N LYS A 114 -2.69 3.73 0.76
CA LYS A 114 -3.70 3.86 -0.31
C LYS A 114 -4.24 2.51 -0.75
N PHE A 115 -3.39 1.48 -0.84
CA PHE A 115 -3.82 0.15 -1.22
C PHE A 115 -4.78 -0.46 -0.16
N ALA A 116 -4.62 -0.11 1.12
CA ALA A 116 -5.57 -0.41 2.19
C ALA A 116 -6.87 0.42 2.16
N GLY A 117 -7.00 1.37 1.23
CA GLY A 117 -8.19 2.20 1.08
C GLY A 117 -8.12 3.54 1.82
N TYR A 118 -6.95 3.97 2.27
CA TYR A 118 -6.74 5.35 2.77
C TYR A 118 -6.65 6.33 1.59
N GLY A 119 -6.89 7.62 1.88
CA GLY A 119 -6.93 8.69 0.87
C GLY A 119 -8.32 8.84 0.23
N ASP A 120 -8.37 9.16 -1.06
CA ASP A 120 -9.60 9.51 -1.79
C ASP A 120 -10.41 8.27 -2.24
N SER A 121 -10.59 7.29 -1.36
CA SER A 121 -11.31 6.05 -1.66
C SER A 121 -12.84 6.17 -1.57
N VAL A 122 -13.33 7.29 -1.02
CA VAL A 122 -14.75 7.61 -0.85
C VAL A 122 -14.97 9.09 -1.19
N GLU A 123 -16.04 9.39 -1.94
CA GLU A 123 -16.45 10.75 -2.29
C GLU A 123 -17.88 11.07 -1.81
N GLU A 124 -18.12 12.33 -1.43
CA GLU A 124 -19.47 12.82 -1.13
C GLU A 124 -20.22 13.17 -2.42
N ILE A 125 -21.40 12.59 -2.60
CA ILE A 125 -22.29 12.96 -3.71
C ILE A 125 -23.16 14.14 -3.28
N LYS A 126 -22.87 15.33 -3.83
CA LYS A 126 -23.70 16.54 -3.66
C LYS A 126 -24.90 16.45 -4.60
N ASN A 127 -26.10 16.50 -4.03
CA ASN A 127 -27.37 16.52 -4.77
C ASN A 127 -27.85 17.95 -5.01
#